data_AF-A0A2K8ZQJ3-F1
#
_entry.id   AF-A0A2K8ZQJ3-F1
#
_cell.length_a   1.000
_cell.length_b   1.000
_cell.length_c   1.000
_cell.angle_alpha   90.00
_cell.angle_beta   90.00
_cell.angle_gamma   90.00
#
_symmetry.space_group_name_H-M   'P 1'
#
loop_
_entity.id
_entity.type
_entity.pdbx_description
1 polymer ?
#
loop_
_entity_poly.entity_id
_entity_poly.type
_entity_poly.pdbx_seq_one_letter_code
_entity_poly.pdbx_strand_id
1 'polypeptide(L)'
;MNKTNYLKELREVLHNHEVLEIDIKDVLSDYESMYDDALERGLSDDDVYNLLGDPNQVYHELIDTLHMKQVKRYKHKFIALSPFFAVLVFMIIGMSTDIWHPTWLIFLIIPITAIILSTDKQEKVVALSPFVAVITFILVGTYTNYWNPAWLIFLMIPITALVYEKDAVKKTLMISSILIAIAFYLYMGYAQDDFMTGTFGFLLPLVVMLYYAEVKFELVVKNPLKRKNAIIFTLVIVGAIATFFLLGYFADGWVYSWMVFLLIPMTAIFLYDKPRKLTPFMPFIAVIIFYSLGHFFGLFEISWIAFLLIPVVAIIENA
;
A
#
# COMPACT_ATOMS: atom_id res chain seq x y z
N MET A 1 9.71 -27.97 35.25
CA MET A 1 9.15 -26.60 35.38
C MET A 1 7.85 -26.72 36.18
N ASN A 2 7.60 -25.93 37.23
CA ASN A 2 6.40 -26.15 38.06
C ASN A 2 5.08 -25.68 37.40
N LYS A 3 3.95 -26.24 37.85
CA LYS A 3 2.59 -25.93 37.36
C LYS A 3 2.31 -24.43 37.22
N THR A 4 2.61 -23.66 38.27
CA THR A 4 2.31 -22.22 38.30
C THR A 4 3.09 -21.46 37.22
N ASN A 5 4.36 -21.80 37.00
CA ASN A 5 5.17 -21.17 35.97
C ASN A 5 4.70 -21.58 34.57
N TYR A 6 4.35 -22.84 34.37
CA TYR A 6 3.81 -23.34 33.10
C TYR A 6 2.52 -22.62 32.69
N LEU A 7 1.52 -22.56 33.58
CA LEU A 7 0.26 -21.88 33.29
C LEU A 7 0.44 -20.37 33.09
N LYS A 8 1.40 -19.76 33.79
CA LYS A 8 1.73 -18.35 33.60
C LYS A 8 2.32 -18.11 32.21
N GLU A 9 3.27 -18.94 31.78
CA GLU A 9 3.89 -18.83 30.46
C GLU A 9 2.88 -19.11 29.34
N LEU A 10 2.02 -20.12 29.49
CA LEU A 10 0.93 -20.39 28.55
C LEU A 10 -0.04 -19.22 28.44
N ARG A 11 -0.41 -18.61 29.57
CA ARG A 11 -1.23 -17.39 29.57
C ARG A 11 -0.54 -16.25 28.82
N GLU A 12 0.76 -16.03 29.07
CA GLU A 12 1.53 -14.99 28.39
C GLU A 12 1.60 -15.24 26.88
N VAL A 13 1.85 -16.48 26.44
CA VAL A 13 1.85 -16.86 25.01
C VAL A 13 0.50 -16.60 24.37
N LEU A 14 -0.61 -17.08 24.97
CA LEU A 14 -1.95 -16.89 24.41
C LEU A 14 -2.36 -15.41 24.39
N HIS A 15 -2.00 -14.65 25.42
CA HIS A 15 -2.28 -13.22 25.50
C HIS A 15 -1.47 -12.42 24.46
N ASN A 16 -0.17 -12.76 24.28
CA ASN A 16 0.69 -12.13 23.28
C ASN A 16 0.22 -12.39 21.85
N HIS A 17 -0.44 -13.52 21.62
CA HIS A 17 -1.06 -13.85 20.34
C HIS A 17 -2.49 -13.30 20.18
N GLU A 18 -2.97 -12.44 21.09
CA GLU A 18 -4.30 -11.82 21.03
C GLU A 18 -5.50 -12.80 21.09
N VAL A 19 -5.37 -13.94 21.77
CA VAL A 19 -6.50 -14.87 21.99
C VAL A 19 -7.57 -14.21 22.89
N LEU A 20 -8.86 -14.54 22.69
CA LEU A 20 -9.95 -14.06 23.55
C LEU A 20 -9.78 -14.56 24.99
N GLU A 21 -10.08 -13.71 25.98
CA GLU A 21 -9.94 -14.08 27.40
C GLU A 21 -10.79 -15.30 27.81
N ILE A 22 -11.91 -15.55 27.10
CA ILE A 22 -12.75 -16.72 27.37
C ILE A 22 -12.01 -18.00 26.98
N ASP A 23 -11.46 -18.07 25.77
CA ASP A 23 -10.65 -19.18 25.29
C ASP A 23 -9.35 -19.32 26.09
N ILE A 24 -8.71 -18.23 26.52
CA ILE A 24 -7.53 -18.28 27.41
C ILE A 24 -7.90 -18.98 28.72
N LYS A 25 -9.05 -18.64 29.31
CA LYS A 25 -9.51 -19.24 30.56
C LYS A 25 -9.81 -20.73 30.37
N ASP A 26 -10.46 -21.09 29.27
CA ASP A 26 -10.83 -22.47 28.96
C ASP A 26 -9.57 -23.33 28.73
N VAL A 27 -8.62 -22.86 27.91
CA VAL A 27 -7.34 -23.55 27.67
C VAL A 27 -6.55 -23.70 28.96
N LEU A 28 -6.46 -22.66 29.79
CA LEU A 28 -5.74 -22.76 31.07
C LEU A 28 -6.39 -23.75 32.02
N SER A 29 -7.73 -23.83 32.03
CA SER A 29 -8.48 -24.79 32.84
C SER A 29 -8.22 -26.23 32.39
N ASP A 30 -8.23 -26.48 31.07
CA ASP A 30 -7.99 -27.80 30.51
C ASP A 30 -6.55 -28.27 30.82
N TYR A 31 -5.56 -27.40 30.57
CA TYR A 31 -4.16 -27.71 30.86
C TYR A 31 -3.86 -27.80 32.35
N GLU A 32 -4.56 -27.05 33.20
CA GLU A 32 -4.48 -27.20 34.66
C GLU A 32 -4.94 -28.60 35.09
N SER A 33 -6.07 -29.08 34.56
CA SER A 33 -6.58 -30.42 34.85
C SER A 33 -5.63 -31.51 34.34
N MET A 34 -5.10 -31.37 33.12
CA MET A 34 -4.15 -32.34 32.56
C MET A 34 -2.85 -32.40 33.36
N TYR A 35 -2.40 -31.26 33.90
CA TYR A 35 -1.23 -31.20 34.76
C TYR A 35 -1.47 -31.92 36.08
N ASP A 36 -2.62 -31.68 36.72
CA ASP A 36 -2.99 -32.33 37.98
C ASP A 36 -3.13 -33.86 37.80
N ASP A 37 -3.80 -34.31 36.73
CA ASP A 37 -3.91 -35.74 36.39
C ASP A 37 -2.53 -36.41 36.21
N ALA A 38 -1.57 -35.69 35.66
CA ALA A 38 -0.21 -36.20 35.45
C ALA A 38 0.55 -36.31 36.79
N LEU A 39 0.40 -35.31 37.68
CA LEU A 39 0.98 -35.37 39.02
C LEU A 39 0.37 -36.52 39.85
N GLU A 40 -0.93 -36.76 39.75
CA GLU A 40 -1.61 -37.87 40.44
C GLU A 40 -1.13 -39.25 39.96
N ARG A 41 -0.71 -39.36 38.70
CA ARG A 41 -0.08 -40.57 38.14
C ARG A 41 1.38 -40.75 38.58
N GLY A 42 1.91 -39.82 39.38
CA GLY A 42 3.26 -39.89 39.93
C GLY A 42 4.35 -39.37 39.00
N LEU A 43 4.00 -38.62 37.95
CA LEU A 43 4.97 -37.95 37.08
C LEU A 43 5.64 -36.77 37.80
N SER A 44 6.91 -36.51 37.49
CA SER A 44 7.59 -35.30 37.96
C SER A 44 7.20 -34.09 37.11
N ASP A 45 7.32 -32.88 37.65
CA ASP A 45 7.05 -31.62 36.93
C ASP A 45 7.78 -31.51 35.57
N ASP A 46 8.97 -32.10 35.45
CA ASP A 46 9.73 -32.09 34.19
C ASP A 46 9.17 -33.11 33.18
N ASP A 47 8.67 -34.25 33.65
CA ASP A 47 7.99 -35.23 32.79
C ASP A 47 6.64 -34.71 32.29
N VAL A 48 5.90 -33.98 33.13
CA VAL A 48 4.64 -33.33 32.75
C VAL A 48 4.89 -32.28 31.66
N TYR A 49 5.95 -31.48 31.79
CA TYR A 49 6.32 -30.50 30.75
C TYR A 49 6.62 -31.17 29.40
N ASN A 50 7.37 -32.27 29.41
CA ASN A 50 7.67 -33.03 28.19
C ASN A 50 6.42 -33.69 27.59
N LEU A 51 5.41 -34.01 28.41
CA LEU A 51 4.16 -34.62 27.99
C LEU A 51 3.18 -33.61 27.38
N LEU A 52 3.03 -32.44 28.01
CA LEU A 52 2.10 -31.39 27.59
C LEU A 52 2.66 -30.51 26.45
N GLY A 53 3.97 -30.52 26.25
CA GLY A 53 4.64 -29.71 25.24
C GLY A 53 4.97 -28.31 25.75
N ASP A 54 5.78 -27.59 24.97
CA ASP A 54 6.10 -26.20 25.31
C ASP A 54 4.89 -25.28 25.05
N PRO A 55 4.71 -24.19 25.82
CA PRO A 55 3.57 -23.29 25.65
C PRO A 55 3.40 -22.69 24.24
N ASN A 56 4.47 -22.53 23.46
CA ASN A 56 4.37 -22.04 22.07
C ASN A 56 3.86 -23.14 21.13
N GLN A 57 4.30 -24.38 21.33
CA GLN A 57 3.80 -25.54 20.61
C GLN A 57 2.31 -25.74 20.87
N VAL A 58 1.89 -25.65 22.14
CA VAL A 58 0.47 -25.73 22.54
C VAL A 58 -0.36 -24.69 21.81
N TYR A 59 0.11 -23.45 21.74
CA TYR A 59 -0.55 -22.40 20.97
C TYR A 59 -0.68 -22.77 19.49
N HIS A 60 0.40 -23.27 18.87
CA HIS A 60 0.40 -23.66 17.46
C HIS A 60 -0.54 -24.83 17.14
N GLU A 61 -0.73 -25.76 18.08
CA GLU A 61 -1.66 -26.88 17.92
C GLU A 61 -3.12 -26.44 18.10
N LEU A 62 -3.37 -25.46 18.97
CA LEU A 62 -4.72 -24.98 19.26
C LEU A 62 -5.18 -23.83 18.36
N ILE A 63 -4.28 -23.18 17.63
CA ILE A 63 -4.55 -21.94 16.88
C ILE A 63 -5.80 -22.01 16.00
N ASP A 64 -6.07 -23.15 15.37
CA ASP A 64 -7.22 -23.36 14.47
C ASP A 64 -8.56 -23.43 15.21
N THR A 65 -8.53 -23.68 16.53
CA THR A 65 -9.70 -23.77 17.41
C THR A 65 -9.93 -22.50 18.24
N LEU A 66 -8.92 -21.63 18.34
CA LEU A 66 -8.95 -20.43 19.17
C LEU A 66 -9.58 -19.24 18.45
N HIS A 67 -10.43 -18.53 19.17
CA HIS A 67 -11.02 -17.28 18.74
C HIS A 67 -10.11 -16.11 19.16
N MET A 68 -9.67 -15.34 18.16
CA MET A 68 -8.81 -14.19 18.38
C MET A 68 -9.63 -12.94 18.74
N LYS A 69 -9.12 -12.06 19.61
CA LYS A 69 -9.71 -10.75 19.93
C LYS A 69 -10.02 -10.03 18.60
N GLN A 70 -11.29 -9.61 18.43
CA GLN A 70 -11.88 -9.09 17.19
C GLN A 70 -11.28 -7.77 16.65
N VAL A 71 -10.09 -7.36 17.08
CA VAL A 71 -9.40 -6.14 16.64
C VAL A 71 -9.26 -6.10 15.11
N LYS A 72 -9.14 -7.26 14.44
CA LYS A 72 -9.08 -7.34 12.97
C LYS A 72 -10.39 -6.90 12.29
N ARG A 73 -11.57 -7.20 12.85
CA ARG A 73 -12.88 -7.01 12.15
C ARG A 73 -13.27 -5.53 11.98
N TYR A 74 -12.95 -4.66 12.96
CA TYR A 74 -13.24 -3.23 12.85
C TYR A 74 -12.27 -2.52 11.90
N LYS A 75 -10.99 -2.89 11.90
CA LYS A 75 -9.98 -2.33 10.96
C LYS A 75 -10.41 -2.54 9.50
N HIS A 76 -10.91 -3.73 9.14
CA HIS A 76 -11.37 -4.00 7.78
C HIS A 76 -12.61 -3.19 7.38
N LYS A 77 -13.56 -2.96 8.30
CA LYS A 77 -14.76 -2.14 8.02
C LYS A 77 -14.41 -0.68 7.74
N PHE A 78 -13.53 -0.07 8.54
CA PHE A 78 -13.12 1.33 8.32
C PHE A 78 -12.37 1.51 7.00
N ILE A 79 -11.48 0.58 6.65
CA ILE A 79 -10.75 0.62 5.37
C ILE A 79 -11.74 0.49 4.20
N ALA A 80 -12.70 -0.43 4.29
CA ALA A 80 -13.72 -0.63 3.26
C ALA A 80 -14.67 0.57 3.08
N LEU A 81 -14.96 1.30 4.17
CA LEU A 81 -15.84 2.48 4.15
C LEU A 81 -15.11 3.78 3.79
N SER A 82 -13.78 3.81 3.89
CA SER A 82 -12.97 5.02 3.62
C SER A 82 -13.22 5.67 2.26
N PRO A 83 -13.47 4.96 1.14
CA PRO A 83 -13.72 5.61 -0.14
C PRO A 83 -15.08 6.32 -0.18
N PHE A 84 -16.10 5.75 0.47
CA PHE A 84 -17.42 6.37 0.57
C PHE A 84 -17.34 7.66 1.39
N PHE A 85 -16.63 7.61 2.51
CA PHE A 85 -16.41 8.80 3.34
C PHE A 85 -15.62 9.87 2.59
N ALA A 86 -14.55 9.49 1.87
CA ALA A 86 -13.75 10.42 1.08
C ALA A 86 -14.59 11.13 0.01
N VAL A 87 -15.40 10.41 -0.78
CA VAL A 87 -16.30 11.00 -1.78
C VAL A 87 -17.34 11.90 -1.12
N LEU A 88 -17.94 11.46 -0.01
CA LEU A 88 -18.95 12.25 0.71
C LEU A 88 -18.37 13.60 1.16
N VAL A 89 -17.23 13.59 1.85
CA VAL A 89 -16.61 14.83 2.35
C VAL A 89 -16.13 15.71 1.18
N PHE A 90 -15.52 15.12 0.15
CA PHE A 90 -15.10 15.84 -1.06
C PHE A 90 -16.30 16.57 -1.71
N MET A 91 -17.43 15.87 -1.87
CA MET A 91 -18.64 16.44 -2.46
C MET A 91 -19.27 17.53 -1.59
N ILE A 92 -19.34 17.32 -0.27
CA ILE A 92 -19.90 18.33 0.65
C ILE A 92 -19.07 19.62 0.60
N ILE A 93 -17.74 19.51 0.70
CA ILE A 93 -16.85 20.69 0.66
C ILE A 93 -16.91 21.36 -0.71
N GLY A 94 -16.77 20.59 -1.79
CA GLY A 94 -16.83 21.10 -3.16
C GLY A 94 -18.13 21.84 -3.45
N MET A 95 -19.29 21.25 -3.15
CA MET A 95 -20.58 21.89 -3.42
C MET A 95 -20.90 23.08 -2.49
N SER A 96 -20.43 23.06 -1.24
CA SER A 96 -20.73 24.15 -0.28
C SER A 96 -19.80 25.36 -0.41
N THR A 97 -18.57 25.15 -0.89
CA THR A 97 -17.55 26.21 -0.96
C THR A 97 -17.05 26.50 -2.38
N ASP A 98 -17.39 25.68 -3.36
CA ASP A 98 -16.85 25.69 -4.73
C ASP A 98 -15.32 25.46 -4.80
N ILE A 99 -14.74 24.93 -3.73
CA ILE A 99 -13.30 24.62 -3.64
C ILE A 99 -13.09 23.14 -3.92
N TRP A 100 -12.73 22.82 -5.16
CA TRP A 100 -12.42 21.46 -5.61
C TRP A 100 -10.93 21.13 -5.55
N HIS A 101 -10.08 22.14 -5.76
CA HIS A 101 -8.63 22.06 -5.59
C HIS A 101 -8.21 22.96 -4.41
N PRO A 102 -7.45 22.44 -3.42
CA PRO A 102 -6.80 21.12 -3.35
C PRO A 102 -7.64 20.03 -2.64
N THR A 103 -8.96 20.22 -2.50
CA THR A 103 -9.87 19.35 -1.74
C THR A 103 -9.80 17.87 -2.13
N TRP A 104 -9.46 17.54 -3.38
CA TRP A 104 -9.22 16.15 -3.81
C TRP A 104 -8.14 15.41 -2.98
N LEU A 105 -7.26 16.11 -2.26
CA LEU A 105 -6.30 15.50 -1.33
C LEU A 105 -6.97 14.62 -0.25
N ILE A 106 -8.26 14.81 0.03
CA ILE A 106 -9.05 13.96 0.94
C ILE A 106 -9.04 12.49 0.51
N PHE A 107 -8.92 12.20 -0.79
CA PHE A 107 -8.81 10.82 -1.28
C PHE A 107 -7.56 10.10 -0.78
N LEU A 108 -6.51 10.82 -0.37
CA LEU A 108 -5.31 10.21 0.22
C LEU A 108 -5.60 9.56 1.58
N ILE A 109 -6.73 9.87 2.22
CA ILE A 109 -7.12 9.20 3.47
C ILE A 109 -7.31 7.68 3.27
N ILE A 110 -7.67 7.24 2.06
CA ILE A 110 -7.89 5.82 1.72
C ILE A 110 -6.58 5.02 1.92
N PRO A 111 -5.48 5.31 1.20
CA PRO A 111 -4.22 4.60 1.42
C PRO A 111 -3.58 4.92 2.77
N ILE A 112 -3.71 6.15 3.29
CA ILE A 112 -3.16 6.51 4.62
C ILE A 112 -3.79 5.66 5.72
N THR A 113 -5.12 5.52 5.73
CA THR A 113 -5.81 4.69 6.75
C THR A 113 -5.43 3.22 6.62
N ALA A 114 -5.30 2.71 5.39
CA ALA A 114 -4.81 1.36 5.17
C ALA A 114 -3.42 1.16 5.80
N ILE A 115 -2.46 2.05 5.54
CA ILE A 115 -1.09 1.98 6.10
C ILE A 115 -1.09 2.08 7.63
N ILE A 116 -1.82 3.05 8.18
CA ILE A 116 -1.87 3.26 9.64
C ILE A 116 -2.39 2.02 10.37
N LEU A 117 -3.35 1.31 9.77
CA LEU A 117 -4.02 0.17 10.38
C LEU A 117 -3.32 -1.18 10.11
N SER A 118 -2.56 -1.31 9.02
CA SER A 118 -1.98 -2.58 8.54
C SER A 118 -0.46 -2.69 8.64
N THR A 119 0.28 -1.58 8.74
CA THR A 119 1.75 -1.60 8.80
C THR A 119 2.26 -1.61 10.24
N ASP A 120 3.47 -2.14 10.48
CA ASP A 120 4.12 -2.08 11.79
C ASP A 120 4.66 -0.70 12.13
N LYS A 121 4.79 -0.38 13.43
CA LYS A 121 5.16 0.96 13.91
C LYS A 121 6.45 1.51 13.31
N GLN A 122 7.45 0.66 13.06
CA GLN A 122 8.75 1.08 12.53
C GLN A 122 8.69 1.45 11.04
N GLU A 123 7.88 0.76 10.25
CA GLU A 123 7.78 0.95 8.80
C GLU A 123 6.75 2.02 8.42
N LYS A 124 5.81 2.36 9.32
CA LYS A 124 4.77 3.37 9.11
C LYS A 124 5.32 4.71 8.64
N VAL A 125 6.44 5.17 9.22
CA VAL A 125 7.01 6.49 8.89
C VAL A 125 7.44 6.53 7.43
N VAL A 126 8.15 5.49 6.98
CA VAL A 126 8.60 5.36 5.59
C VAL A 126 7.39 5.22 4.65
N ALA A 127 6.41 4.39 5.01
CA ALA A 127 5.21 4.15 4.21
C ALA A 127 4.30 5.39 4.08
N LEU A 128 4.23 6.24 5.10
CA LEU A 128 3.43 7.48 5.08
C LEU A 128 4.15 8.66 4.41
N SER A 129 5.48 8.61 4.30
CA SER A 129 6.29 9.71 3.75
C SER A 129 5.85 10.21 2.36
N PRO A 130 5.42 9.37 1.40
CA PRO A 130 4.98 9.87 0.10
C PRO A 130 3.69 10.69 0.19
N PHE A 131 2.77 10.30 1.07
CA PHE A 131 1.50 11.01 1.25
C PHE A 131 1.71 12.36 1.91
N VAL A 132 2.57 12.41 2.94
CA VAL A 132 2.97 13.68 3.57
C VAL A 132 3.63 14.58 2.53
N ALA A 133 4.56 14.05 1.72
CA ALA A 133 5.24 14.83 0.69
C ALA A 133 4.26 15.40 -0.36
N VAL A 134 3.32 14.59 -0.86
CA VAL A 134 2.29 15.05 -1.82
C VAL A 134 1.40 16.13 -1.20
N ILE A 135 0.91 15.93 0.03
CA ILE A 135 0.07 16.91 0.72
C ILE A 135 0.83 18.23 0.87
N THR A 136 2.05 18.19 1.40
CA THR A 136 2.85 19.42 1.59
C THR A 136 3.19 20.08 0.26
N PHE A 137 3.58 19.31 -0.76
CA PHE A 137 3.90 19.85 -2.09
C PHE A 137 2.72 20.57 -2.73
N ILE A 138 1.53 19.95 -2.72
CA ILE A 138 0.31 20.56 -3.28
C ILE A 138 -0.08 21.80 -2.48
N LEU A 139 -0.12 21.74 -1.14
CA LEU A 139 -0.49 22.90 -0.33
C LEU A 139 0.48 24.08 -0.52
N VAL A 140 1.79 23.83 -0.53
CA VAL A 140 2.80 24.86 -0.78
C VAL A 140 2.64 25.42 -2.19
N GLY A 141 2.55 24.57 -3.21
CA GLY A 141 2.37 25.01 -4.59
C GLY A 141 1.12 25.85 -4.79
N THR A 142 -0.03 25.40 -4.26
CA THR A 142 -1.33 26.07 -4.43
C THR A 142 -1.42 27.39 -3.69
N TYR A 143 -0.96 27.47 -2.43
CA TYR A 143 -1.14 28.68 -1.60
C TYR A 143 0.01 29.68 -1.70
N THR A 144 1.20 29.25 -2.12
CA THR A 144 2.39 30.12 -2.17
C THR A 144 2.96 30.28 -3.57
N ASN A 145 2.53 29.45 -4.54
CA ASN A 145 3.05 29.40 -5.91
C ASN A 145 4.54 29.00 -6.04
N TYR A 146 5.16 28.47 -4.97
CA TYR A 146 6.56 28.04 -4.95
C TYR A 146 6.75 26.58 -5.41
N TRP A 147 6.38 26.27 -6.65
CA TRP A 147 6.51 24.90 -7.19
C TRP A 147 7.97 24.44 -7.39
N ASN A 148 8.83 25.33 -7.87
CA ASN A 148 10.20 25.03 -8.31
C ASN A 148 11.20 24.69 -7.18
N PRO A 149 11.05 25.20 -5.94
CA PRO A 149 11.77 24.63 -4.79
C PRO A 149 10.96 23.56 -4.04
N ALA A 150 9.63 23.59 -4.09
CA ALA A 150 8.80 22.70 -3.27
C ALA A 150 8.96 21.21 -3.62
N TRP A 151 9.33 20.87 -4.86
CA TRP A 151 9.52 19.45 -5.21
C TRP A 151 10.62 18.77 -4.38
N LEU A 152 11.56 19.53 -3.81
CA LEU A 152 12.58 18.99 -2.90
C LEU A 152 11.98 18.28 -1.68
N ILE A 153 10.73 18.57 -1.31
CA ILE A 153 9.99 17.86 -0.25
C ILE A 153 9.92 16.36 -0.52
N PHE A 154 9.86 15.93 -1.79
CA PHE A 154 9.84 14.51 -2.15
C PHE A 154 11.11 13.76 -1.72
N LEU A 155 12.23 14.46 -1.51
CA LEU A 155 13.47 13.87 -1.00
C LEU A 155 13.34 13.39 0.46
N MET A 156 12.29 13.80 1.17
CA MET A 156 11.94 13.24 2.49
C MET A 156 11.71 11.72 2.40
N ILE A 157 11.20 11.21 1.27
CA ILE A 157 10.92 9.79 1.08
C ILE A 157 12.21 8.95 1.17
N PRO A 158 13.24 9.16 0.31
CA PRO A 158 14.49 8.41 0.44
C PRO A 158 15.22 8.73 1.75
N ILE A 159 15.16 9.96 2.28
CA ILE A 159 15.81 10.30 3.55
C ILE A 159 15.21 9.48 4.70
N THR A 160 13.89 9.42 4.82
CA THR A 160 13.23 8.63 5.88
C THR A 160 13.53 7.15 5.76
N ALA A 161 13.61 6.61 4.54
CA ALA A 161 14.03 5.23 4.31
C ALA A 161 15.50 4.99 4.77
N LEU A 162 16.41 5.90 4.42
CA LEU A 162 17.84 5.81 4.77
C LEU A 162 18.11 5.94 6.27
N VAL A 163 17.22 6.54 7.04
CA VAL A 163 17.35 6.59 8.51
C VAL A 163 17.42 5.18 9.11
N TYR A 164 16.76 4.21 8.49
CA TYR A 164 16.72 2.80 8.94
C TYR A 164 17.82 1.92 8.33
N GLU A 165 18.72 2.47 7.49
CA GLU A 165 19.86 1.74 6.95
C GLU A 165 20.84 1.33 8.06
N LYS A 166 21.28 0.06 8.03
CA LYS A 166 22.11 -0.53 9.09
C LYS A 166 23.58 -0.12 8.95
N ASP A 167 24.07 -0.01 7.73
CA ASP A 167 25.42 0.42 7.44
C ASP A 167 25.54 1.94 7.63
N ALA A 168 26.22 2.34 8.70
CA ALA A 168 26.40 3.75 9.06
C ALA A 168 27.19 4.54 8.01
N VAL A 169 28.15 3.91 7.32
CA VAL A 169 28.97 4.57 6.29
C VAL A 169 28.11 4.80 5.05
N LYS A 170 27.43 3.76 4.57
CA LYS A 170 26.49 3.86 3.44
C LYS A 170 25.42 4.90 3.71
N LYS A 171 24.77 4.84 4.87
CA LYS A 171 23.76 5.82 5.33
C LYS A 171 24.28 7.25 5.26
N THR A 172 25.45 7.51 5.86
CA THR A 172 26.02 8.86 5.94
C THR A 172 26.41 9.39 4.57
N LEU A 173 27.02 8.56 3.72
CA LEU A 173 27.37 8.93 2.35
C LEU A 173 26.13 9.23 1.50
N MET A 174 25.08 8.41 1.59
CA MET A 174 23.84 8.64 0.85
C MET A 174 23.14 9.92 1.31
N ILE A 175 22.96 10.13 2.63
CA ILE A 175 22.31 11.34 3.14
C ILE A 175 23.12 12.59 2.80
N SER A 176 24.45 12.57 2.97
CA SER A 176 25.30 13.72 2.62
C SER A 176 25.26 14.04 1.12
N SER A 177 25.23 13.03 0.24
CA SER A 177 25.08 13.25 -1.20
C SER A 177 23.78 13.97 -1.56
N ILE A 178 22.66 13.63 -0.89
CA ILE A 178 21.36 14.28 -1.09
C ILE A 178 21.41 15.72 -0.59
N LEU A 179 22.00 15.97 0.58
CA LEU A 179 22.14 17.33 1.12
C LEU A 179 23.01 18.23 0.24
N ILE A 180 24.10 17.69 -0.31
CA ILE A 180 24.97 18.40 -1.27
C ILE A 180 24.18 18.73 -2.54
N ALA A 181 23.40 17.78 -3.07
CA ALA A 181 22.56 18.00 -4.25
C ALA A 181 21.49 19.08 -4.01
N ILE A 182 20.84 19.07 -2.84
CA ILE A 182 19.88 20.12 -2.43
C ILE A 182 20.56 21.48 -2.37
N ALA A 183 21.71 21.58 -1.70
CA ALA A 183 22.45 22.83 -1.56
C ALA A 183 22.89 23.38 -2.92
N PHE A 184 23.39 22.51 -3.80
CA PHE A 184 23.77 22.88 -5.16
C PHE A 184 22.56 23.35 -5.98
N TYR A 185 21.43 22.63 -5.91
CA TYR A 185 20.20 22.98 -6.60
C TYR A 185 19.67 24.35 -6.18
N LEU A 186 19.60 24.61 -4.87
CA LEU A 186 19.14 25.89 -4.33
C LEU A 186 20.12 27.02 -4.65
N TYR A 187 21.43 26.76 -4.60
CA TYR A 187 22.44 27.75 -4.99
C TYR A 187 22.32 28.12 -6.47
N MET A 188 22.28 27.13 -7.37
CA MET A 188 22.13 27.38 -8.81
C MET A 188 20.81 28.09 -9.13
N GLY A 189 19.72 27.67 -8.49
CA GLY A 189 18.40 28.27 -8.67
C GLY A 189 18.31 29.72 -8.18
N TYR A 190 18.75 30.01 -6.96
CA TYR A 190 18.57 31.34 -6.37
C TYR A 190 19.72 32.31 -6.61
N ALA A 191 20.96 31.83 -6.71
CA ALA A 191 22.13 32.69 -6.93
C ALA A 191 22.45 32.89 -8.41
N GLN A 192 22.16 31.89 -9.26
CA GLN A 192 22.49 31.93 -10.69
C GLN A 192 21.25 32.00 -11.60
N ASP A 193 20.04 31.99 -11.03
CA ASP A 193 18.75 31.95 -11.76
C ASP A 193 18.65 30.77 -12.75
N ASP A 194 19.35 29.66 -12.46
CA ASP A 194 19.43 28.48 -13.32
C ASP A 194 19.14 27.19 -12.55
N PHE A 195 17.85 26.97 -12.28
CA PHE A 195 17.38 25.73 -11.68
C PHE A 195 17.65 24.50 -12.55
N MET A 196 17.71 24.64 -13.88
CA MET A 196 17.95 23.51 -14.77
C MET A 196 19.33 22.92 -14.53
N THR A 197 20.38 23.75 -14.51
CA THR A 197 21.73 23.25 -14.22
C THR A 197 21.83 22.71 -12.79
N GLY A 198 21.11 23.31 -11.84
CA GLY A 198 20.98 22.79 -10.48
C GLY A 198 20.51 21.33 -10.41
N THR A 199 19.63 20.89 -11.32
CA THR A 199 19.12 19.50 -11.32
C THR A 199 20.21 18.45 -11.55
N PHE A 200 21.30 18.80 -12.24
CA PHE A 200 22.43 17.88 -12.43
C PHE A 200 23.13 17.52 -11.12
N GLY A 201 22.98 18.32 -10.05
CA GLY A 201 23.47 17.95 -8.72
C GLY A 201 22.89 16.62 -8.20
N PHE A 202 21.68 16.25 -8.63
CA PHE A 202 21.04 15.00 -8.24
C PHE A 202 21.63 13.75 -8.92
N LEU A 203 22.55 13.91 -9.87
CA LEU A 203 23.37 12.80 -10.37
C LEU A 203 24.27 12.23 -9.26
N LEU A 204 24.71 13.05 -8.31
CA LEU A 204 25.61 12.60 -7.23
C LEU A 204 24.95 11.52 -6.35
N PRO A 205 23.75 11.72 -5.76
CA PRO A 205 23.03 10.66 -5.06
C PRO A 205 22.81 9.39 -5.88
N LEU A 206 22.53 9.51 -7.19
CA LEU A 206 22.34 8.35 -8.06
C LEU A 206 23.62 7.54 -8.23
N VAL A 207 24.76 8.21 -8.43
CA VAL A 207 26.08 7.54 -8.53
C VAL A 207 26.41 6.82 -7.22
N VAL A 208 26.19 7.46 -6.08
CA VAL A 208 26.39 6.83 -4.76
C VAL A 208 25.47 5.63 -4.58
N MET A 209 24.20 5.73 -4.99
CA MET A 209 23.25 4.63 -4.91
C MET A 209 23.66 3.43 -5.77
N LEU A 210 24.07 3.68 -7.02
CA LEU A 210 24.51 2.64 -7.95
C LEU A 210 25.78 1.93 -7.47
N TYR A 211 26.70 2.63 -6.81
CA TYR A 211 27.88 2.05 -6.20
C TYR A 211 27.54 0.94 -5.17
N TYR A 212 26.38 1.04 -4.50
CA TYR A 212 25.91 0.06 -3.53
C TYR A 212 24.84 -0.91 -4.06
N ALA A 213 24.46 -0.83 -5.34
CA ALA A 213 23.39 -1.66 -5.89
C ALA A 213 23.91 -3.04 -6.35
N GLU A 214 23.44 -4.12 -5.72
CA GLU A 214 23.65 -5.49 -6.21
C GLU A 214 22.66 -5.79 -7.35
N VAL A 215 23.08 -5.64 -8.61
CA VAL A 215 22.20 -5.89 -9.75
C VAL A 215 22.17 -7.39 -10.07
N LYS A 216 21.05 -8.06 -9.77
CA LYS A 216 20.79 -9.45 -10.19
C LYS A 216 19.90 -9.46 -11.42
N PHE A 217 20.42 -10.00 -12.52
CA PHE A 217 19.67 -10.20 -13.75
C PHE A 217 19.11 -11.62 -13.79
N GLU A 218 17.81 -11.78 -13.59
CA GLU A 218 17.13 -13.07 -13.77
C GLU A 218 16.47 -13.14 -15.15
N LEU A 219 16.89 -14.15 -15.93
CA LEU A 219 16.40 -14.42 -17.28
C LEU A 219 15.30 -15.48 -17.20
N VAL A 220 14.03 -15.06 -17.25
CA VAL A 220 12.87 -15.95 -17.07
C VAL A 220 12.49 -16.63 -18.40
N VAL A 221 12.56 -17.97 -18.43
CA VAL A 221 12.29 -18.83 -19.59
C VAL A 221 10.77 -19.08 -19.80
N LYS A 222 10.35 -19.17 -21.08
CA LYS A 222 8.94 -19.17 -21.54
C LYS A 222 8.21 -20.52 -21.39
N ASN A 223 6.95 -20.46 -20.92
CA ASN A 223 5.99 -21.58 -20.83
C ASN A 223 4.96 -21.55 -22.00
N PRO A 224 4.64 -22.68 -22.67
CA PRO A 224 3.75 -22.74 -23.84
C PRO A 224 2.29 -22.36 -23.61
N LEU A 225 1.70 -22.60 -22.43
CA LEU A 225 0.32 -22.18 -22.11
C LEU A 225 0.19 -20.65 -22.07
N LYS A 226 1.28 -19.94 -21.76
CA LYS A 226 1.35 -18.48 -21.85
C LYS A 226 1.30 -17.97 -23.29
N ARG A 227 1.57 -18.80 -24.32
CA ARG A 227 1.70 -18.34 -25.71
C ARG A 227 0.38 -17.87 -26.32
N LYS A 228 -0.73 -18.60 -26.13
CA LYS A 228 -2.05 -18.19 -26.68
C LYS A 228 -2.54 -16.88 -26.04
N ASN A 229 -2.48 -16.79 -24.72
CA ASN A 229 -2.84 -15.58 -23.99
C ASN A 229 -1.90 -14.43 -24.34
N ALA A 230 -0.60 -14.70 -24.51
CA ALA A 230 0.35 -13.70 -24.98
C ALA A 230 0.00 -13.18 -26.38
N ILE A 231 -0.41 -14.03 -27.31
CA ILE A 231 -0.83 -13.58 -28.66
C ILE A 231 -2.05 -12.67 -28.57
N ILE A 232 -3.09 -13.07 -27.82
CA ILE A 232 -4.29 -12.23 -27.63
C ILE A 232 -3.91 -10.89 -26.99
N PHE A 233 -3.08 -10.92 -25.96
CA PHE A 233 -2.61 -9.72 -25.28
C PHE A 233 -1.80 -8.79 -26.22
N THR A 234 -0.90 -9.35 -27.02
CA THR A 234 -0.15 -8.60 -28.04
C THR A 234 -1.07 -7.98 -29.08
N LEU A 235 -2.10 -8.69 -29.54
CA LEU A 235 -3.08 -8.15 -30.47
C LEU A 235 -3.85 -6.97 -29.88
N VAL A 236 -4.25 -7.02 -28.61
CA VAL A 236 -4.90 -5.89 -27.93
C VAL A 236 -3.96 -4.70 -27.81
N ILE A 237 -2.68 -4.90 -27.51
CA ILE A 237 -1.69 -3.82 -27.47
C ILE A 237 -1.58 -3.14 -28.84
N VAL A 238 -1.37 -3.94 -29.91
CA VAL A 238 -1.24 -3.41 -31.27
C VAL A 238 -2.52 -2.70 -31.70
N GLY A 239 -3.68 -3.29 -31.42
CA GLY A 239 -4.99 -2.70 -31.70
C GLY A 239 -5.22 -1.38 -30.95
N ALA A 240 -4.84 -1.31 -29.67
CA ALA A 240 -4.95 -0.10 -28.86
C ALA A 240 -4.07 1.04 -29.41
N ILE A 241 -2.82 0.74 -29.76
CA ILE A 241 -1.90 1.69 -30.38
C ILE A 241 -2.46 2.19 -31.72
N ALA A 242 -2.88 1.27 -32.60
CA ALA A 242 -3.46 1.63 -33.89
C ALA A 242 -4.70 2.52 -33.71
N THR A 243 -5.60 2.15 -32.80
CA THR A 243 -6.83 2.91 -32.53
C THR A 243 -6.51 4.31 -31.97
N PHE A 244 -5.53 4.43 -31.08
CA PHE A 244 -5.06 5.72 -30.56
C PHE A 244 -4.61 6.66 -31.69
N PHE A 245 -3.75 6.18 -32.58
CA PHE A 245 -3.28 6.99 -33.72
C PHE A 245 -4.37 7.28 -34.74
N LEU A 246 -5.27 6.33 -35.01
CA LEU A 246 -6.40 6.54 -35.92
C LEU A 246 -7.35 7.62 -35.38
N LEU A 247 -7.71 7.55 -34.09
CA LEU A 247 -8.56 8.56 -33.45
C LEU A 247 -7.85 9.91 -33.36
N GLY A 248 -6.57 9.92 -32.99
CA GLY A 248 -5.75 11.15 -32.94
C GLY A 248 -5.67 11.84 -34.30
N TYR A 249 -5.37 11.10 -35.37
CA TYR A 249 -5.16 11.68 -36.69
C TYR A 249 -6.47 12.03 -37.42
N PHE A 250 -7.47 11.14 -37.40
CA PHE A 250 -8.71 11.32 -38.19
C PHE A 250 -9.81 12.08 -37.45
N ALA A 251 -9.80 12.10 -36.12
CA ALA A 251 -10.87 12.70 -35.30
C ALA A 251 -10.35 13.77 -34.32
N ASP A 252 -9.10 14.22 -34.50
CA ASP A 252 -8.37 15.11 -33.56
C ASP A 252 -8.47 14.65 -32.10
N GLY A 253 -8.55 13.33 -31.92
CA GLY A 253 -8.99 12.69 -30.68
C GLY A 253 -7.88 12.49 -29.65
N TRP A 254 -6.75 13.19 -29.75
CA TRP A 254 -5.57 12.97 -28.90
C TRP A 254 -5.90 13.03 -27.40
N VAL A 255 -6.83 13.90 -27.03
CA VAL A 255 -7.21 14.16 -25.63
C VAL A 255 -7.96 12.98 -25.00
N TYR A 256 -8.83 12.28 -25.73
CA TYR A 256 -9.65 11.18 -25.16
C TYR A 256 -9.22 9.79 -25.64
N SER A 257 -8.48 9.69 -26.74
CA SER A 257 -8.09 8.42 -27.34
C SER A 257 -7.16 7.58 -26.46
N TRP A 258 -6.41 8.19 -25.53
CA TRP A 258 -5.54 7.47 -24.61
C TRP A 258 -6.31 6.48 -23.71
N MET A 259 -7.61 6.69 -23.49
CA MET A 259 -8.45 5.77 -22.70
C MET A 259 -8.48 4.36 -23.29
N VAL A 260 -8.23 4.20 -24.60
CA VAL A 260 -8.11 2.88 -25.26
C VAL A 260 -6.99 2.04 -24.65
N PHE A 261 -5.92 2.67 -24.13
CA PHE A 261 -4.83 1.95 -23.47
C PHE A 261 -5.26 1.25 -22.18
N LEU A 262 -6.38 1.66 -21.54
CA LEU A 262 -6.91 0.99 -20.36
C LEU A 262 -7.42 -0.44 -20.67
N LEU A 263 -7.68 -0.76 -21.95
CA LEU A 263 -8.01 -2.13 -22.38
C LEU A 263 -6.84 -3.10 -22.22
N ILE A 264 -5.59 -2.62 -22.22
CA ILE A 264 -4.39 -3.45 -22.07
C ILE A 264 -4.39 -4.13 -20.70
N PRO A 265 -4.37 -3.41 -19.55
CA PRO A 265 -4.42 -4.05 -18.24
C PRO A 265 -5.71 -4.82 -17.99
N MET A 266 -6.87 -4.36 -18.50
CA MET A 266 -8.13 -5.12 -18.42
C MET A 266 -8.03 -6.47 -19.12
N THR A 267 -7.42 -6.53 -20.30
CA THR A 267 -7.18 -7.80 -21.01
C THR A 267 -6.19 -8.68 -20.27
N ALA A 268 -5.14 -8.09 -19.68
CA ALA A 268 -4.19 -8.86 -18.86
C ALA A 268 -4.90 -9.55 -17.69
N ILE A 269 -5.73 -8.83 -16.94
CA ILE A 269 -6.53 -9.38 -15.84
C ILE A 269 -7.42 -10.51 -16.36
N PHE A 270 -8.17 -10.28 -17.45
CA PHE A 270 -9.08 -11.27 -18.01
C PHE A 270 -8.39 -12.58 -18.42
N LEU A 271 -7.16 -12.50 -18.93
CA LEU A 271 -6.41 -13.64 -19.44
C LEU A 271 -5.61 -14.39 -18.37
N TYR A 272 -5.09 -13.68 -17.37
CA TYR A 272 -4.13 -14.24 -16.41
C TYR A 272 -4.68 -14.40 -14.99
N ASP A 273 -5.76 -13.70 -14.62
CA ASP A 273 -6.35 -13.78 -13.29
C ASP A 273 -7.51 -14.80 -13.26
N LYS A 274 -7.46 -15.75 -12.31
CA LYS A 274 -8.51 -16.76 -12.09
C LYS A 274 -8.73 -16.94 -10.58
N PRO A 275 -9.98 -16.95 -10.08
CA PRO A 275 -11.25 -16.83 -10.81
C PRO A 275 -11.48 -15.42 -11.40
N ARG A 276 -12.34 -15.33 -12.43
CA ARG A 276 -12.65 -14.06 -13.08
C ARG A 276 -13.51 -13.20 -12.16
N LYS A 277 -12.87 -12.33 -11.41
CA LYS A 277 -13.53 -11.34 -10.56
C LYS A 277 -13.79 -10.04 -11.30
N LEU A 278 -14.86 -9.32 -10.96
CA LEU A 278 -15.16 -8.01 -11.55
C LEU A 278 -14.39 -6.87 -10.88
N THR A 279 -14.08 -7.02 -9.59
CA THR A 279 -13.39 -5.99 -8.79
C THR A 279 -12.12 -5.42 -9.47
N PRO A 280 -11.20 -6.23 -10.04
CA PRO A 280 -9.98 -5.71 -10.65
C PRO A 280 -10.21 -4.83 -11.89
N PHE A 281 -11.37 -4.90 -12.54
CA PHE A 281 -11.70 -4.08 -13.71
C PHE A 281 -12.21 -2.68 -13.33
N MET A 282 -12.71 -2.51 -12.10
CA MET A 282 -13.39 -1.29 -11.68
C MET A 282 -12.53 -0.02 -11.73
N PRO A 283 -11.24 -0.02 -11.37
CA PRO A 283 -10.42 1.19 -11.50
C PRO A 283 -10.36 1.71 -12.94
N PHE A 284 -10.26 0.82 -13.93
CA PHE A 284 -10.20 1.20 -15.34
C PHE A 284 -11.54 1.73 -15.83
N ILE A 285 -12.64 1.05 -15.47
CA ILE A 285 -14.00 1.49 -15.81
C ILE A 285 -14.32 2.84 -15.16
N ALA A 286 -13.94 3.03 -13.89
CA ALA A 286 -14.11 4.29 -13.18
C ALA A 286 -13.37 5.44 -13.85
N VAL A 287 -12.12 5.21 -14.30
CA VAL A 287 -11.34 6.22 -15.04
C VAL A 287 -11.99 6.55 -16.39
N ILE A 288 -12.50 5.55 -17.12
CA ILE A 288 -13.21 5.77 -18.39
C ILE A 288 -14.44 6.67 -18.16
N ILE A 289 -15.25 6.36 -17.14
CA ILE A 289 -16.44 7.15 -16.79
C ILE A 289 -16.04 8.55 -16.34
N PHE A 290 -15.09 8.65 -15.42
CA PHE A 290 -14.56 9.91 -14.88
C PHE A 290 -14.13 10.85 -16.01
N TYR A 291 -13.25 10.36 -16.86
CA TYR A 291 -12.68 11.18 -17.92
C TYR A 291 -13.69 11.50 -19.03
N SER A 292 -14.57 10.55 -19.38
CA SER A 292 -15.60 10.80 -20.39
C SER A 292 -16.61 11.86 -19.93
N LEU A 293 -17.08 11.79 -18.67
CA LEU A 293 -17.98 12.79 -18.11
C LEU A 293 -17.28 14.15 -17.94
N GLY A 294 -16.04 14.15 -17.46
CA GLY A 294 -15.26 15.37 -17.29
C GLY A 294 -14.96 16.07 -18.61
N HIS A 295 -14.45 15.34 -19.61
CA HIS A 295 -14.01 15.91 -20.86
C HIS A 295 -15.18 16.33 -21.77
N PHE A 296 -16.17 15.46 -21.99
CA PHE A 296 -17.25 15.73 -22.94
C PHE A 296 -18.40 16.56 -22.37
N PHE A 297 -18.59 16.55 -21.05
CA PHE A 297 -19.70 17.24 -20.39
C PHE A 297 -19.26 18.30 -19.38
N GLY A 298 -17.94 18.47 -19.15
CA GLY A 298 -17.41 19.41 -18.16
C GLY A 298 -17.62 18.98 -16.71
N LEU A 299 -18.06 17.73 -16.47
CA LEU A 299 -18.53 17.28 -15.15
C LEU A 299 -17.42 16.65 -14.29
N PHE A 300 -16.19 17.18 -14.34
CA PHE A 300 -15.05 16.60 -13.62
C PHE A 300 -15.32 16.47 -12.12
N GLU A 301 -15.97 17.47 -11.54
CA GLU A 301 -16.35 17.55 -10.12
C GLU A 301 -17.23 16.37 -9.70
N ILE A 302 -18.33 16.13 -10.42
CA ILE A 302 -19.31 15.07 -10.09
C ILE A 302 -18.78 13.68 -10.47
N SER A 303 -17.97 13.62 -11.53
CA SER A 303 -17.48 12.36 -12.10
C SER A 303 -16.60 11.55 -11.14
N TRP A 304 -16.08 12.16 -10.06
CA TRP A 304 -15.39 11.47 -8.97
C TRP A 304 -16.21 10.35 -8.30
N ILE A 305 -17.56 10.41 -8.36
CA ILE A 305 -18.43 9.34 -7.87
C ILE A 305 -18.17 8.01 -8.58
N ALA A 306 -17.67 8.01 -9.81
CA ALA A 306 -17.35 6.79 -10.56
C ALA A 306 -16.36 5.88 -9.80
N PHE A 307 -15.47 6.44 -8.98
CA PHE A 307 -14.51 5.65 -8.19
C PHE A 307 -15.16 4.84 -7.06
N LEU A 308 -16.42 5.11 -6.70
CA LEU A 308 -17.19 4.26 -5.77
C LEU A 308 -17.53 2.89 -6.37
N LEU A 309 -17.44 2.72 -7.70
CA LEU A 309 -17.60 1.40 -8.33
C LEU A 309 -16.61 0.37 -7.77
N ILE A 310 -15.40 0.80 -7.40
CA ILE A 310 -14.35 -0.09 -6.88
C ILE A 310 -14.80 -0.79 -5.58
N PRO A 311 -15.10 -0.08 -4.47
CA PRO A 311 -15.54 -0.73 -3.25
C PRO A 311 -16.95 -1.33 -3.37
N VAL A 312 -17.86 -0.74 -4.15
CA VAL A 312 -19.23 -1.27 -4.29
C VAL A 312 -19.23 -2.66 -4.92
N VAL A 313 -18.52 -2.83 -6.05
CA VAL A 313 -18.44 -4.14 -6.71
C VAL A 313 -17.67 -5.14 -5.85
N ALA A 314 -16.61 -4.69 -5.15
CA ALA A 314 -15.88 -5.54 -4.22
C ALA A 314 -16.78 -6.07 -3.09
N ILE A 315 -17.68 -5.25 -2.55
CA ILE A 315 -18.63 -5.68 -1.52
C ILE A 315 -19.64 -6.67 -2.12
N ILE A 316 -20.24 -6.34 -3.26
CA ILE A 316 -21.24 -7.21 -3.93
C ILE A 316 -20.66 -8.58 -4.27
N GLU A 317 -19.40 -8.62 -4.73
CA GLU A 317 -18.73 -9.85 -5.14
C GLU A 317 -18.30 -10.74 -3.97
N ASN A 318 -18.15 -10.18 -2.77
CA ASN A 318 -17.76 -10.92 -1.55
C ASN A 318 -18.88 -11.00 -0.48
N ALA A 319 -20.10 -10.57 -0.81
CA ALA A 319 -21.29 -10.65 0.05
C ALA A 319 -21.96 -12.03 -0.03
#